data_AF-K1SDT5-F1
#
_entry.id   AF-K1SDT5-F1
#
_cell.length_a   1.000
_cell.length_b   1.000
_cell.length_c   1.000
_cell.angle_alpha   90.00
_cell.angle_beta   90.00
_cell.angle_gamma   90.00
#
_symmetry.space_group_name_H-M   'P 1'
#
loop_
_entity.id
_entity.type
_entity.pdbx_description
1 polymer ?
#
loop_
_entity_poly.entity_id
_entity_poly.type
_entity_poly.pdbx_seq_one_letter_code
_entity_poly.pdbx_strand_id
1 'polypeptide(L)'
;DGQGNFGSVDGDSPAAMRYTECRLSKMGEHIMDDLDKETVDMTNNFDDTLQEPTVMPTKIPNLLVNGGNGIAVGMATNMPTHNLGEVIDGCCAYIDNPDIDTDGLMQYIPAPDFPTGATIYGIQGVKDAYETGRGRIVVRATAEIESGENHDKIVITEIPYGVNKEQLVMAIADLAKEGRVDGIANVNDESGRQGMRIVVDVKRDANANVLLNKLFKLTALQSSFSVNCIALVNGRPRLLSLKECVKY
;
A
#
# COMPACT_ATOMS: atom_id res chain seq x y z
N ASP A 1 11.91 -4.11 -13.94
CA ASP A 1 13.13 -4.84 -13.55
C ASP A 1 14.29 -3.88 -13.74
N GLY A 2 15.22 -3.79 -12.80
CA GLY A 2 16.25 -2.74 -12.87
C GLY A 2 17.43 -2.96 -11.94
N GLN A 3 18.49 -2.22 -12.22
CA GLN A 3 19.77 -2.29 -11.51
C GLN A 3 20.22 -0.87 -11.13
N GLY A 4 20.61 -0.71 -9.86
CA GLY A 4 21.06 0.56 -9.30
C GLY A 4 20.43 0.83 -7.93
N ASN A 5 20.65 2.03 -7.39
CA ASN A 5 19.97 2.48 -6.17
C ASN A 5 18.63 3.14 -6.53
N PHE A 6 17.52 2.50 -6.17
CA PHE A 6 16.15 3.00 -6.38
C PHE A 6 15.50 3.59 -5.12
N GLY A 7 16.32 3.98 -4.14
CA GLY A 7 15.87 4.43 -2.84
C GLY A 7 15.56 3.26 -1.90
N SER A 8 15.04 3.61 -0.73
CA SER A 8 14.79 2.65 0.36
C SER A 8 13.55 3.04 1.16
N VAL A 9 13.08 2.13 2.02
CA VAL A 9 12.00 2.41 3.00
C VAL A 9 12.41 3.44 4.06
N ASP A 10 13.71 3.70 4.19
CA ASP A 10 14.27 4.76 5.03
C ASP A 10 14.05 6.16 4.43
N GLY A 11 13.62 6.25 3.17
CA GLY A 11 13.40 7.53 2.48
C GLY A 11 14.66 8.07 1.80
N ASP A 12 15.71 7.26 1.69
CA ASP A 12 16.87 7.59 0.89
C ASP A 12 16.45 7.85 -0.57
N SER A 13 16.94 8.96 -1.13
CA SER A 13 16.67 9.27 -2.53
C SER A 13 17.36 8.28 -3.46
N PRO A 14 16.74 7.93 -4.61
CA PRO A 14 17.37 7.11 -5.62
C PRO A 14 18.60 7.80 -6.22
N ALA A 15 19.50 7.01 -6.82
CA ALA A 15 20.62 7.57 -7.57
C ALA A 15 20.13 8.32 -8.82
N ALA A 16 20.95 9.27 -9.31
CA ALA A 16 20.64 10.00 -10.52
C ALA A 16 20.52 9.08 -11.75
N MET A 17 19.68 9.46 -12.72
CA MET A 17 19.34 8.63 -13.90
C MET A 17 20.55 8.05 -14.66
N ARG A 18 21.69 8.75 -14.65
CA ARG A 18 22.95 8.31 -15.28
C ARG A 18 23.61 7.08 -14.63
N TYR A 19 23.13 6.61 -13.47
CA TYR A 19 23.67 5.49 -12.70
C TYR A 19 22.75 4.27 -12.64
N THR A 20 21.55 4.37 -13.21
CA THR A 20 20.51 3.36 -13.07
C THR A 20 20.14 2.81 -14.44
N GLU A 21 19.86 1.52 -14.49
CA GLU A 21 19.40 0.83 -15.69
C GLU A 21 18.07 0.14 -15.40
N CYS A 22 17.15 0.15 -16.36
CA CYS A 22 15.86 -0.50 -16.20
C CYS A 22 15.36 -1.11 -17.51
N ARG A 23 14.50 -2.11 -17.36
CA ARG A 23 13.73 -2.75 -18.42
C ARG A 23 12.35 -3.15 -17.89
N LEU A 24 11.44 -3.47 -18.81
CA LEU A 24 10.15 -4.02 -18.43
C LEU A 24 10.34 -5.33 -17.65
N SER A 25 9.51 -5.54 -16.64
CA SER A 25 9.37 -6.86 -16.04
C SER A 25 8.56 -7.74 -16.99
N LYS A 26 8.65 -9.07 -16.85
CA LYS A 26 7.80 -10.00 -17.59
C LYS A 26 6.30 -9.65 -17.47
N MET A 27 5.86 -9.25 -16.29
CA MET A 27 4.47 -8.79 -16.07
C MET A 27 4.18 -7.45 -16.76
N GLY A 28 5.16 -6.55 -16.82
CA GLY A 28 5.03 -5.28 -17.54
C GLY A 28 4.92 -5.45 -19.05
N GLU A 29 5.54 -6.48 -19.63
CA GLU A 29 5.38 -6.81 -21.05
C GLU A 29 3.93 -7.20 -21.38
N HIS A 30 3.27 -7.98 -20.51
CA HIS A 30 1.88 -8.40 -20.68
C HIS A 30 0.84 -7.27 -20.65
N ILE A 31 1.21 -6.07 -20.19
CA ILE A 31 0.33 -4.90 -20.25
C ILE A 31 0.11 -4.46 -21.72
N MET A 32 1.08 -4.73 -22.60
CA MET A 32 1.07 -4.32 -24.01
C MET A 32 0.81 -5.48 -24.96
N ASP A 33 0.40 -6.64 -24.45
CA ASP A 33 0.07 -7.80 -25.27
C ASP A 33 -0.95 -7.42 -26.36
N ASP A 34 -0.72 -7.89 -27.58
CA ASP A 34 -1.64 -7.73 -28.71
C ASP A 34 -1.86 -6.28 -29.19
N LEU A 35 -1.07 -5.30 -28.71
CA LEU A 35 -1.14 -3.89 -29.13
C LEU A 35 -0.91 -3.70 -30.65
N ASP A 36 -0.12 -4.57 -31.27
CA ASP A 36 0.17 -4.58 -32.71
C ASP A 36 -0.99 -5.08 -33.58
N LYS A 37 -2.09 -5.56 -32.97
CA LYS A 37 -3.25 -6.13 -33.65
C LYS A 37 -4.44 -5.18 -33.72
N GLU A 38 -4.20 -3.87 -33.66
CA GLU A 38 -5.23 -2.82 -33.75
C GLU A 38 -6.32 -2.97 -32.68
N THR A 39 -5.94 -3.34 -31.45
CA THR A 39 -6.88 -3.63 -30.35
C THR A 39 -7.35 -2.40 -29.59
N VAL A 40 -6.73 -1.24 -29.80
CA VAL A 40 -7.02 0.02 -29.10
C VAL A 40 -6.98 1.21 -30.05
N ASP A 41 -7.70 2.27 -29.69
CA ASP A 41 -7.66 3.53 -30.43
C ASP A 41 -6.30 4.22 -30.22
N MET A 42 -5.73 4.71 -31.33
CA MET A 42 -4.52 5.51 -31.37
C MET A 42 -4.84 7.00 -31.51
N THR A 43 -4.08 7.87 -30.86
CA THR A 43 -4.14 9.34 -31.03
C THR A 43 -2.78 9.86 -31.48
N ASN A 44 -2.75 11.04 -32.09
CA ASN A 44 -1.49 11.73 -32.36
C ASN A 44 -0.84 12.18 -31.05
N ASN A 45 0.49 12.15 -31.03
CA ASN A 45 1.29 12.75 -29.97
C ASN A 45 1.25 14.30 -30.06
N PHE A 46 1.93 14.96 -29.12
CA PHE A 46 1.85 16.43 -28.94
C PHE A 46 2.29 17.28 -30.15
N ASP A 47 3.12 16.75 -31.05
CA ASP A 47 3.63 17.44 -32.25
C ASP A 47 3.11 16.85 -33.57
N ASP A 48 2.11 15.97 -33.51
CA ASP A 48 1.48 15.29 -34.64
C ASP A 48 2.46 14.46 -35.52
N THR A 49 3.61 14.04 -34.98
CA THR A 49 4.61 13.26 -35.74
C THR A 49 4.50 11.74 -35.52
N LEU A 50 3.93 11.32 -34.40
CA LEU A 50 3.80 9.91 -34.01
C LEU A 50 2.38 9.63 -33.49
N GLN A 51 2.01 8.35 -33.46
CA GLN A 51 0.80 7.90 -32.81
C GLN A 51 1.10 7.21 -31.48
N GLU A 52 0.23 7.40 -30.50
CA GLU A 52 0.28 6.77 -29.19
C GLU A 52 -1.08 6.15 -28.81
N PRO A 53 -1.08 5.01 -28.12
CA PRO A 53 -2.32 4.36 -27.71
C PRO A 53 -3.01 5.17 -26.60
N THR A 54 -4.33 5.30 -26.70
CA THR A 54 -5.14 6.01 -25.70
C THR A 54 -5.28 5.22 -24.39
N VAL A 55 -5.23 3.88 -24.47
CA VAL A 55 -5.23 2.93 -23.36
C VAL A 55 -4.34 1.74 -23.72
N MET A 56 -3.87 0.99 -22.72
CA MET A 56 -3.14 -0.26 -22.95
C MET A 56 -4.09 -1.46 -22.96
N PRO A 57 -3.91 -2.46 -23.84
CA PRO A 57 -4.72 -3.68 -23.91
C PRO A 57 -4.37 -4.68 -22.79
N THR A 58 -4.39 -4.21 -21.54
CA THR A 58 -3.92 -5.00 -20.40
C THR A 58 -4.86 -6.17 -20.10
N LYS A 59 -4.27 -7.33 -19.79
CA LYS A 59 -4.98 -8.52 -19.28
C LYS A 59 -5.07 -8.55 -17.76
N ILE A 60 -4.48 -7.56 -17.09
CA ILE A 60 -4.39 -7.48 -15.64
C ILE A 60 -5.20 -6.28 -15.18
N PRO A 61 -6.09 -6.41 -14.18
CA PRO A 61 -6.85 -5.30 -13.59
C PRO A 61 -5.92 -4.39 -12.76
N ASN A 62 -5.01 -3.70 -13.44
CA ASN A 62 -3.86 -3.00 -12.86
C ASN A 62 -4.26 -1.88 -11.90
N LEU A 63 -5.42 -1.25 -12.14
CA LEU A 63 -5.99 -0.21 -11.29
C LEU A 63 -6.24 -0.71 -9.86
N LEU A 64 -6.75 -1.94 -9.70
CA LEU A 64 -7.00 -2.54 -8.40
C LEU A 64 -5.73 -3.13 -7.79
N VAL A 65 -4.92 -3.82 -8.60
CA VAL A 65 -3.71 -4.51 -8.13
C VAL A 65 -2.69 -3.51 -7.59
N ASN A 66 -2.36 -2.48 -8.38
CA ASN A 66 -1.33 -1.50 -8.00
C ASN A 66 -1.90 -0.25 -7.32
N GLY A 67 -3.22 -0.06 -7.35
CA GLY A 67 -3.85 1.15 -6.83
C GLY A 67 -3.43 2.40 -7.60
N GLY A 68 -3.49 3.55 -6.93
CA GLY A 68 -3.14 4.82 -7.55
C GLY A 68 -3.32 5.98 -6.58
N ASN A 69 -2.40 6.94 -6.62
CA ASN A 69 -2.48 8.17 -5.84
C ASN A 69 -2.23 9.36 -6.76
N GLY A 70 -3.06 10.38 -6.67
CA GLY A 70 -2.93 11.56 -7.52
C GLY A 70 -3.77 12.72 -7.02
N ILE A 71 -3.29 13.93 -7.29
CA ILE A 71 -3.98 15.18 -6.95
C ILE A 71 -4.10 16.01 -8.22
N ALA A 72 -5.33 16.37 -8.56
CA ALA A 72 -5.68 17.23 -9.68
C ALA A 72 -6.37 18.51 -9.16
N VAL A 73 -6.72 19.43 -10.06
CA VAL A 73 -7.42 20.65 -9.68
C VAL A 73 -8.83 20.30 -9.17
N GLY A 74 -9.03 20.43 -7.85
CA GLY A 74 -10.31 20.19 -7.18
C GLY A 74 -10.63 18.73 -6.89
N MET A 75 -9.72 17.79 -7.16
CA MET A 75 -9.93 16.35 -6.95
C MET A 75 -8.65 15.66 -6.48
N ALA A 76 -8.80 14.58 -5.73
CA ALA A 76 -7.71 13.70 -5.37
C ALA A 76 -8.16 12.24 -5.52
N THR A 77 -7.24 11.33 -5.76
CA THR A 77 -7.49 9.89 -5.72
C THR A 77 -6.44 9.23 -4.83
N ASN A 78 -6.86 8.23 -4.07
CA ASN A 78 -5.97 7.42 -3.26
C ASN A 78 -6.60 6.02 -3.13
N MET A 79 -6.10 5.11 -3.96
CA MET A 79 -6.59 3.74 -4.12
C MET A 79 -5.54 2.78 -3.56
N PRO A 80 -5.92 1.87 -2.65
CA PRO A 80 -4.99 0.91 -2.09
C PRO A 80 -4.68 -0.22 -3.10
N THR A 81 -3.60 -0.94 -2.84
CA THR A 81 -3.17 -2.13 -3.60
C THR A 81 -3.96 -3.37 -3.20
N HIS A 82 -4.04 -4.36 -4.09
CA HIS A 82 -4.75 -5.61 -3.84
C HIS A 82 -3.97 -6.80 -4.38
N ASN A 83 -4.26 -7.98 -3.84
CA ASN A 83 -3.65 -9.20 -4.30
C ASN A 83 -4.14 -9.55 -5.71
N LEU A 84 -3.22 -9.86 -6.62
CA LEU A 84 -3.56 -10.18 -8.01
C LEU A 84 -4.51 -11.39 -8.12
N GLY A 85 -4.28 -12.45 -7.33
CA GLY A 85 -5.11 -13.66 -7.38
C GLY A 85 -6.54 -13.36 -6.96
N GLU A 86 -6.71 -12.68 -5.83
CA GLU A 86 -8.01 -12.27 -5.30
C GLU A 86 -8.77 -11.38 -6.28
N VAL A 87 -8.11 -10.40 -6.89
CA VAL A 87 -8.75 -9.51 -7.87
C VAL A 87 -9.22 -10.31 -9.10
N ILE A 88 -8.41 -11.24 -9.60
CA ILE A 88 -8.81 -12.11 -10.74
C ILE A 88 -10.00 -12.99 -10.35
N ASP A 89 -9.99 -13.59 -9.16
CA ASP A 89 -11.10 -14.40 -8.67
C ASP A 89 -12.39 -13.56 -8.55
N GLY A 90 -12.29 -12.33 -8.07
CA GLY A 90 -13.41 -11.38 -8.05
C GLY A 90 -13.91 -10.98 -9.44
N CYS A 91 -13.02 -10.78 -10.41
CA CYS A 91 -13.39 -10.55 -11.81
C CYS A 91 -14.13 -11.76 -12.39
N CYS A 92 -13.65 -12.98 -12.16
CA CYS A 92 -14.33 -14.20 -12.59
C CYS A 92 -15.71 -14.35 -11.96
N ALA A 93 -15.84 -14.08 -10.66
CA ALA A 93 -17.12 -14.09 -9.96
C ALA A 93 -18.13 -13.07 -10.54
N TYR A 94 -17.66 -11.89 -10.95
CA TYR A 94 -18.49 -10.89 -11.64
C TYR A 94 -18.92 -11.33 -13.04
N ILE A 95 -18.03 -12.01 -13.79
CA ILE A 95 -18.36 -12.58 -15.11
C ILE A 95 -19.46 -13.63 -14.98
N ASP A 96 -19.36 -14.52 -13.99
CA ASP A 96 -20.35 -15.57 -13.73
C ASP A 96 -21.68 -15.00 -13.22
N ASN A 97 -21.63 -13.93 -12.43
CA ASN A 97 -22.80 -13.24 -11.89
C ASN A 97 -22.63 -11.71 -11.91
N PRO A 98 -23.08 -11.03 -12.98
CA PRO A 98 -23.02 -9.57 -13.08
C PRO A 98 -23.82 -8.81 -12.00
N ASP A 99 -24.77 -9.49 -11.35
CA ASP A 99 -25.59 -8.93 -10.27
C ASP A 99 -24.95 -9.12 -8.87
N ILE A 100 -23.78 -9.76 -8.76
CA ILE A 100 -23.04 -9.91 -7.50
C ILE A 100 -22.90 -8.56 -6.80
N ASP A 101 -23.22 -8.51 -5.51
CA ASP A 101 -23.13 -7.31 -4.70
C ASP A 101 -21.73 -7.17 -4.08
N THR A 102 -21.51 -6.08 -3.34
CA THR A 102 -20.22 -5.82 -2.69
C THR A 102 -19.87 -6.92 -1.69
N ASP A 103 -20.85 -7.39 -0.90
CA ASP A 103 -20.62 -8.45 0.08
C ASP A 103 -20.24 -9.79 -0.58
N GLY A 104 -20.83 -10.10 -1.75
CA GLY A 104 -20.44 -11.24 -2.59
C GLY A 104 -19.02 -11.09 -3.14
N LEU A 105 -18.65 -9.92 -3.68
CA LEU A 105 -17.30 -9.66 -4.17
C LEU A 105 -16.25 -9.73 -3.06
N MET A 106 -16.59 -9.29 -1.83
CA MET A 106 -15.71 -9.36 -0.68
C MET A 106 -15.38 -10.78 -0.22
N GLN A 107 -16.10 -11.80 -0.69
CA GLN A 107 -15.70 -13.19 -0.45
C GLN A 107 -14.45 -13.58 -1.25
N TYR A 108 -14.19 -12.88 -2.37
CA TYR A 108 -13.06 -13.09 -3.26
C TYR A 108 -11.96 -12.05 -3.08
N ILE A 109 -12.35 -10.79 -2.78
CA ILE A 109 -11.44 -9.66 -2.52
C ILE A 109 -11.74 -9.15 -1.09
N PRO A 110 -11.20 -9.79 -0.04
CA PRO A 110 -11.62 -9.52 1.33
C PRO A 110 -11.20 -8.13 1.81
N ALA A 111 -9.98 -7.72 1.47
CA ALA A 111 -9.41 -6.44 1.85
C ALA A 111 -8.20 -6.09 0.96
N PRO A 112 -7.69 -4.85 1.05
CA PRO A 112 -6.44 -4.50 0.40
C PRO A 112 -5.23 -5.31 0.86
N ASP A 113 -4.26 -5.47 -0.02
CA ASP A 113 -3.00 -6.16 0.21
C ASP A 113 -1.86 -5.16 0.01
N PHE A 114 -1.26 -4.70 1.11
CA PHE A 114 -0.20 -3.70 1.07
C PHE A 114 1.16 -4.36 0.90
N PRO A 115 2.05 -3.83 0.03
CA PRO A 115 3.37 -4.43 -0.19
C PRO A 115 4.30 -4.36 1.03
N THR A 116 3.95 -3.54 2.04
CA THR A 116 4.66 -3.46 3.32
C THR A 116 4.16 -4.46 4.37
N GLY A 117 3.15 -5.28 4.02
CA GLY A 117 2.45 -6.16 4.96
C GLY A 117 1.60 -5.37 5.95
N ALA A 118 1.77 -5.70 7.24
CA ALA A 118 1.03 -5.19 8.37
C ALA A 118 -0.41 -5.74 8.46
N THR A 119 -1.13 -5.37 9.53
CA THR A 119 -2.46 -5.88 9.82
C THR A 119 -3.52 -4.81 9.62
N ILE A 120 -4.54 -5.10 8.81
CA ILE A 120 -5.74 -4.27 8.75
C ILE A 120 -6.56 -4.47 10.02
N TYR A 121 -6.79 -3.38 10.74
CA TYR A 121 -7.49 -3.38 12.02
C TYR A 121 -8.95 -2.96 11.85
N GLY A 122 -9.83 -3.96 11.76
CA GLY A 122 -11.27 -3.77 11.58
C GLY A 122 -11.67 -3.65 10.10
N ILE A 123 -12.79 -4.29 9.75
CA ILE A 123 -13.22 -4.44 8.36
C ILE A 123 -14.18 -3.33 7.88
N GLN A 124 -14.81 -2.60 8.81
CA GLN A 124 -15.85 -1.62 8.45
C GLN A 124 -15.34 -0.57 7.46
N GLY A 125 -14.13 -0.04 7.69
CA GLY A 125 -13.55 0.96 6.78
C GLY A 125 -13.21 0.43 5.40
N VAL A 126 -12.97 -0.89 5.27
CA VAL A 126 -12.79 -1.57 3.99
C VAL A 126 -14.13 -1.70 3.29
N LYS A 127 -15.17 -2.15 3.99
CA LYS A 127 -16.53 -2.26 3.46
C LYS A 127 -17.06 -0.92 2.95
N ASP A 128 -16.92 0.14 3.74
CA ASP A 128 -17.32 1.49 3.35
C ASP A 128 -16.60 1.93 2.06
N ALA A 129 -15.29 1.64 1.96
CA ALA A 129 -14.48 1.94 0.78
C ALA A 129 -14.94 1.18 -0.46
N TYR A 130 -15.28 -0.10 -0.32
CA TYR A 130 -15.73 -0.93 -1.43
C TYR A 130 -17.16 -0.59 -1.87
N GLU A 131 -18.04 -0.24 -0.95
CA GLU A 131 -19.42 0.15 -1.28
C GLU A 131 -19.51 1.53 -1.93
N THR A 132 -18.73 2.50 -1.42
CA THR A 132 -18.91 3.91 -1.78
C THR A 132 -17.76 4.52 -2.57
N GLY A 133 -16.61 3.84 -2.63
CA GLY A 133 -15.35 4.41 -3.12
C GLY A 133 -14.63 5.29 -2.09
N ARG A 134 -15.18 5.46 -0.87
CA ARG A 134 -14.55 6.21 0.22
C ARG A 134 -14.56 5.43 1.52
N GLY A 135 -13.43 5.42 2.20
CA GLY A 135 -13.35 4.75 3.50
C GLY A 135 -12.04 5.05 4.20
N ARG A 136 -11.97 4.64 5.47
CA ARG A 136 -10.79 4.82 6.30
C ARG A 136 -10.34 3.47 6.83
N ILE A 137 -9.27 2.94 6.26
CA ILE A 137 -8.73 1.64 6.62
C ILE A 137 -7.65 1.86 7.67
N VAL A 138 -7.81 1.28 8.85
CA VAL A 138 -6.79 1.35 9.90
C VAL A 138 -5.78 0.24 9.65
N VAL A 139 -4.49 0.57 9.60
CA VAL A 139 -3.40 -0.37 9.39
C VAL A 139 -2.47 -0.30 10.60
N ARG A 140 -2.18 -1.45 11.20
CA ARG A 140 -1.34 -1.58 12.38
C ARG A 140 -0.13 -2.44 12.05
N ALA A 141 1.04 -1.97 12.44
CA ALA A 141 2.31 -2.68 12.37
C ALA A 141 2.22 -4.08 12.99
N THR A 142 2.91 -5.04 12.39
CA THR A 142 3.09 -6.38 12.95
C THR A 142 4.21 -6.30 13.98
N ALA A 143 3.88 -6.59 15.24
CA ALA A 143 4.81 -6.53 16.34
C ALA A 143 4.62 -7.70 17.31
N GLU A 144 5.72 -8.21 17.84
CA GLU A 144 5.78 -9.27 18.85
C GLU A 144 6.56 -8.82 20.08
N ILE A 145 6.30 -9.46 21.22
CA ILE A 145 7.03 -9.22 22.46
C ILE A 145 7.95 -10.42 22.69
N GLU A 146 9.25 -10.18 22.65
CA GLU A 146 10.27 -11.17 23.00
C GLU A 146 10.67 -10.99 24.46
N SER A 147 10.40 -11.99 25.30
CA SER A 147 10.86 -11.96 26.69
C SER A 147 12.32 -12.40 26.80
N GLY A 148 13.18 -11.49 27.26
CA GLY A 148 14.58 -11.76 27.55
C GLY A 148 14.85 -12.04 29.03
N GLU A 149 16.03 -12.58 29.35
CA GLU A 149 16.45 -12.82 30.74
C GLU A 149 16.56 -11.54 31.57
N ASN A 150 16.89 -10.41 30.93
CA ASN A 150 17.12 -9.13 31.60
C ASN A 150 15.95 -8.16 31.47
N HIS A 151 15.31 -8.10 30.31
CA HIS A 151 14.20 -7.22 29.99
C HIS A 151 13.47 -7.71 28.73
N ASP A 152 12.19 -7.34 28.61
CA ASP A 152 11.39 -7.61 27.42
C ASP A 152 11.79 -6.68 26.26
N LYS A 153 11.54 -7.13 25.03
CA LYS A 153 11.71 -6.35 23.81
C LYS A 153 10.43 -6.35 23.01
N ILE A 154 10.11 -5.20 22.42
CA ILE A 154 9.06 -5.10 21.40
C ILE A 154 9.75 -5.11 20.04
N VAL A 155 9.36 -6.05 19.21
CA VAL A 155 9.95 -6.33 17.91
C VAL A 155 8.92 -6.05 16.84
N ILE A 156 9.22 -5.10 15.95
CA ILE A 156 8.35 -4.74 14.84
C ILE A 156 8.97 -5.25 13.54
N THR A 157 8.21 -6.03 12.79
CA THR A 157 8.64 -6.70 11.56
C THR A 157 8.01 -6.11 10.30
N GLU A 158 6.87 -5.43 10.43
CA GLU A 158 6.15 -4.79 9.32
C GLU A 158 5.53 -3.48 9.79
N ILE A 159 5.49 -2.47 8.92
CA ILE A 159 4.95 -1.14 9.21
C ILE A 159 3.82 -0.78 8.23
N PRO A 160 2.90 0.13 8.62
CA PRO A 160 1.82 0.56 7.72
C PRO A 160 2.34 1.17 6.41
N TYR A 161 1.56 0.98 5.34
CA TYR A 161 1.90 1.48 4.01
C TYR A 161 2.05 3.01 3.98
N GLY A 162 3.10 3.50 3.32
CA GLY A 162 3.42 4.93 3.23
C GLY A 162 4.10 5.52 4.47
N VAL A 163 4.42 4.71 5.48
CA VAL A 163 5.21 5.14 6.65
C VAL A 163 6.70 5.03 6.35
N ASN A 164 7.44 6.10 6.61
CA ASN A 164 8.89 6.11 6.55
C ASN A 164 9.47 5.47 7.83
N LYS A 165 10.36 4.48 7.65
CA LYS A 165 10.91 3.69 8.76
C LYS A 165 11.80 4.53 9.67
N GLU A 166 12.73 5.32 9.11
CA GLU A 166 13.66 6.15 9.87
C GLU A 166 12.91 7.21 10.72
N GLN A 167 11.92 7.87 10.12
CA GLN A 167 11.06 8.83 10.82
C GLN A 167 10.26 8.18 11.94
N LEU A 168 9.80 6.94 11.75
CA LEU A 168 9.11 6.20 12.81
C LEU A 168 10.05 5.89 13.98
N VAL A 169 11.27 5.43 13.70
CA VAL A 169 12.29 5.15 14.72
C VAL A 169 12.64 6.42 15.50
N MET A 170 12.88 7.54 14.80
CA MET A 170 13.13 8.83 15.43
C MET A 170 11.95 9.28 16.31
N ALA A 171 10.71 9.14 15.84
CA ALA A 171 9.53 9.50 16.62
C ALA A 171 9.42 8.68 17.92
N ILE A 172 9.76 7.38 17.89
CA ILE A 172 9.79 6.53 19.09
C ILE A 172 10.89 7.01 20.06
N ALA A 173 12.08 7.35 19.54
CA ALA A 173 13.19 7.86 20.35
C ALA A 173 12.83 9.20 21.03
N ASP A 174 12.16 10.09 20.29
CA ASP A 174 11.73 11.40 20.81
C ASP A 174 10.67 11.24 21.91
N LEU A 175 9.71 10.32 21.76
CA LEU A 175 8.73 10.02 22.81
C LEU A 175 9.40 9.55 24.12
N ALA A 176 10.50 8.81 24.02
CA ALA A 176 11.29 8.39 25.18
C ALA A 176 12.07 9.55 25.80
N LYS A 177 12.72 10.38 24.96
CA LYS A 177 13.54 11.53 25.39
C LYS A 177 12.71 12.63 26.04
N GLU A 178 11.51 12.90 25.52
CA GLU A 178 10.59 13.91 26.05
C GLU A 178 9.82 13.43 27.30
N GLY A 179 9.95 12.16 27.70
CA GLY A 179 9.21 11.58 28.82
C GLY A 179 7.71 11.44 28.55
N ARG A 180 7.28 11.50 27.28
CA ARG A 180 5.87 11.29 26.89
C ARG A 180 5.46 9.83 26.99
N VAL A 181 6.41 8.93 26.80
CA VAL A 181 6.23 7.48 26.97
C VAL A 181 7.32 6.93 27.87
N ASP A 182 6.97 6.73 29.14
CA ASP A 182 7.81 5.99 30.07
C ASP A 182 7.87 4.50 29.72
N GLY A 183 9.03 3.89 29.96
CA GLY A 183 9.27 2.46 29.78
C GLY A 183 10.10 2.09 28.55
N ILE A 184 10.43 3.04 27.68
CA ILE A 184 11.38 2.84 26.57
C ILE A 184 12.80 3.01 27.12
N ALA A 185 13.62 1.96 27.03
CA ALA A 185 15.04 2.03 27.38
C ALA A 185 15.88 2.49 26.19
N ASN A 186 15.60 1.95 25.00
CA ASN A 186 16.28 2.27 23.76
C ASN A 186 15.42 1.86 22.55
N VAL A 187 15.69 2.42 21.38
CA VAL A 187 15.13 1.97 20.10
C VAL A 187 16.26 1.83 19.08
N ASN A 188 16.31 0.69 18.39
CA ASN A 188 17.30 0.38 17.38
C ASN A 188 16.62 -0.13 16.10
N ASP A 189 17.19 0.22 14.96
CA ASP A 189 16.88 -0.46 13.70
C ASP A 189 17.93 -1.55 13.45
N GLU A 190 17.48 -2.81 13.53
CA GLU A 190 18.26 -4.01 13.25
C GLU A 190 17.91 -4.60 11.87
N SER A 191 17.26 -3.81 11.01
CA SER A 191 16.90 -4.24 9.66
C SER A 191 18.14 -4.59 8.84
N GLY A 192 18.06 -5.68 8.10
CA GLY A 192 19.13 -6.14 7.23
C GLY A 192 18.60 -6.79 5.96
N ARG A 193 19.46 -7.55 5.27
CA ARG A 193 19.06 -8.27 4.05
C ARG A 193 17.95 -9.32 4.27
N GLN A 194 17.76 -9.75 5.52
CA GLN A 194 16.78 -10.79 5.88
C GLN A 194 15.37 -10.23 6.13
N GLY A 195 15.20 -8.91 6.24
CA GLY A 195 13.92 -8.29 6.50
C GLY A 195 14.02 -7.07 7.42
N MET A 196 12.88 -6.43 7.62
CA MET A 196 12.73 -5.31 8.55
C MET A 196 12.68 -5.81 10.00
N ARG A 197 13.42 -5.15 10.89
CA ARG A 197 13.46 -5.49 12.31
C ARG A 197 13.74 -4.24 13.14
N ILE A 198 12.70 -3.60 13.67
CA ILE A 198 12.84 -2.48 14.62
C ILE A 198 12.69 -3.04 16.03
N VAL A 199 13.64 -2.75 16.91
CA VAL A 199 13.68 -3.25 18.29
C VAL A 199 13.53 -2.09 19.26
N VAL A 200 12.51 -2.18 20.11
CA VAL A 200 12.32 -1.26 21.25
C VAL A 200 12.61 -2.04 22.53
N ASP A 201 13.71 -1.69 23.19
CA ASP A 201 14.07 -2.25 24.49
C ASP A 201 13.15 -1.68 25.57
N VAL A 202 12.50 -2.55 26.33
CA VAL A 202 11.60 -2.16 27.42
C VAL A 202 12.40 -2.07 28.73
N LYS A 203 12.15 -1.04 29.55
CA LYS A 203 12.75 -0.94 30.90
C LYS A 203 12.24 -2.08 31.79
N ARG A 204 13.07 -2.55 32.72
CA ARG A 204 12.79 -3.67 33.62
C ARG A 204 11.49 -3.54 34.44
N ASP A 205 11.11 -2.32 34.76
CA ASP A 205 9.94 -1.98 35.57
C ASP A 205 8.68 -1.65 34.73
N ALA A 206 8.80 -1.68 33.40
CA ALA A 206 7.71 -1.35 32.48
C ALA A 206 7.03 -2.59 31.92
N ASN A 207 5.71 -2.49 31.71
CA ASN A 207 4.93 -3.55 31.08
C ASN A 207 4.94 -3.40 29.56
N ALA A 208 5.53 -4.37 28.85
CA ALA A 208 5.68 -4.35 27.39
C ALA A 208 4.34 -4.23 26.64
N ASN A 209 3.28 -4.90 27.11
CA ASN A 209 1.95 -4.80 26.48
C ASN A 209 1.34 -3.40 26.60
N VAL A 210 1.50 -2.75 27.76
CA VAL A 210 1.03 -1.38 27.96
C VAL A 210 1.83 -0.41 27.11
N LEU A 211 3.15 -0.60 27.03
CA LEU A 211 4.03 0.21 26.21
C LEU A 211 3.68 0.09 24.72
N LEU A 212 3.53 -1.13 24.20
CA LEU A 212 3.14 -1.38 22.82
C LEU A 212 1.81 -0.70 22.47
N ASN A 213 0.81 -0.77 23.35
CA ASN A 213 -0.46 -0.07 23.17
C ASN A 213 -0.32 1.47 23.16
N LYS A 214 0.61 2.04 23.95
CA LYS A 214 0.91 3.48 23.89
C LYS A 214 1.59 3.83 22.57
N LEU A 215 2.54 3.01 22.11
CA LEU A 215 3.25 3.20 20.85
C LEU A 215 2.27 3.18 19.66
N PHE A 216 1.33 2.24 19.61
CA PHE A 216 0.27 2.25 18.57
C PHE A 216 -0.57 3.53 18.57
N LYS A 217 -0.80 4.16 19.73
CA LYS A 217 -1.63 5.38 19.81
C LYS A 217 -0.88 6.65 19.48
N LEU A 218 0.44 6.68 19.73
CA LEU A 218 1.24 7.90 19.71
C LEU A 218 2.21 7.98 18.53
N THR A 219 2.35 6.92 17.74
CA THR A 219 3.27 6.83 16.61
C THR A 219 2.56 6.30 15.37
N ALA A 220 3.26 6.34 14.23
CA ALA A 220 2.77 5.76 12.97
C ALA A 220 2.82 4.21 12.94
N LEU A 221 3.11 3.53 14.06
CA LEU A 221 2.91 2.07 14.17
C LEU A 221 1.45 1.67 13.99
N GLN A 222 0.50 2.58 14.22
CA GLN A 222 -0.85 2.43 13.72
C GLN A 222 -1.22 3.71 12.97
N SER A 223 -1.53 3.55 11.68
CA SER A 223 -1.93 4.65 10.81
C SER A 223 -3.28 4.34 10.17
N SER A 224 -3.82 5.29 9.42
CA SER A 224 -5.01 5.07 8.61
C SER A 224 -4.74 5.44 7.16
N PHE A 225 -5.10 4.53 6.26
CA PHE A 225 -5.15 4.76 4.83
C PHE A 225 -6.54 5.31 4.46
N SER A 226 -6.59 6.53 3.97
CA SER A 226 -7.83 7.19 3.54
C SER A 226 -8.09 6.86 2.08
N VAL A 227 -9.05 5.98 1.82
CA VAL A 227 -9.46 5.59 0.47
C VAL A 227 -10.31 6.69 -0.16
N ASN A 228 -9.97 7.06 -1.38
CA ASN A 228 -10.79 7.90 -2.24
C ASN A 228 -10.62 7.42 -3.69
N CYS A 229 -11.51 6.54 -4.12
CA CYS A 229 -11.43 5.80 -5.38
C CYS A 229 -12.02 6.61 -6.53
N ILE A 230 -11.26 7.61 -6.99
CA ILE A 230 -11.65 8.44 -8.13
C ILE A 230 -10.83 8.03 -9.36
N ALA A 231 -11.52 7.71 -10.45
CA ALA A 231 -10.91 7.43 -11.74
C ALA A 231 -11.71 8.11 -12.87
N LEU A 232 -11.11 8.16 -14.08
CA LEU A 232 -11.79 8.66 -15.26
C LEU A 232 -12.57 7.53 -15.92
N VAL A 233 -13.88 7.71 -16.08
CA VAL A 233 -14.71 6.84 -16.90
C VAL A 233 -15.18 7.67 -18.08
N ASN A 234 -14.81 7.27 -19.30
CA ASN A 234 -15.09 8.02 -20.53
C ASN A 234 -14.69 9.51 -20.42
N GLY A 235 -13.48 9.74 -19.89
CA GLY A 235 -12.90 11.07 -19.72
C GLY A 235 -13.50 11.92 -18.60
N ARG A 236 -14.42 11.39 -17.79
CA ARG A 236 -15.04 12.12 -16.67
C ARG A 236 -14.66 11.51 -15.32
N PRO A 237 -14.25 12.33 -14.34
CA PRO A 237 -13.94 11.84 -13.01
C PRO A 237 -15.20 11.30 -12.34
N ARG A 238 -15.10 10.07 -11.83
CA ARG A 238 -16.15 9.41 -11.08
C ARG A 238 -15.58 8.77 -9.83
N LEU A 239 -16.35 8.84 -8.75
CA LEU A 239 -16.13 8.02 -7.58
C LEU A 239 -16.65 6.61 -7.89
N LEU A 240 -15.83 5.59 -7.67
CA LEU A 240 -16.12 4.21 -8.04
C LEU A 240 -16.15 3.30 -6.81
N SER A 241 -17.18 2.47 -6.73
CA SER A 241 -17.24 1.29 -5.87
C SER A 241 -16.33 0.17 -6.38
N LEU A 242 -16.06 -0.86 -5.56
CA LEU A 242 -15.31 -2.05 -5.98
C LEU A 242 -15.97 -2.73 -7.18
N LYS A 243 -17.30 -2.89 -7.14
CA LYS A 243 -18.07 -3.48 -8.24
C LYS A 243 -17.90 -2.68 -9.54
N GLU A 244 -17.92 -1.35 -9.47
CA GLU A 244 -17.68 -0.52 -10.64
C GLU A 244 -16.25 -0.65 -11.16
N CYS A 245 -15.25 -0.72 -10.28
CA CYS A 245 -13.86 -0.95 -10.68
C CYS A 245 -13.65 -2.31 -11.37
N VAL A 246 -14.36 -3.36 -10.93
CA VAL A 246 -14.32 -4.69 -11.57
C VAL A 246 -15.06 -4.70 -12.90
N LYS A 247 -16.12 -3.90 -13.03
CA LYS A 247 -16.97 -3.84 -14.22
C LYS A 247 -16.31 -3.13 -15.40
N TYR A 248 -15.57 -2.04 -15.16
CA TYR A 248 -14.91 -1.25 -16.20
C TYR A 248 -13.61 -1.89 -16.65
#